data_AF-A0A972DMD5-F1
#
_entry.id   AF-A0A972DMD5-F1
#
_cell.length_a   1.000
_cell.length_b   1.000
_cell.length_c   1.000
_cell.angle_alpha   90.00
_cell.angle_beta   90.00
_cell.angle_gamma   90.00
#
_symmetry.space_group_name_H-M   'P 1'
#
loop_
_entity.id
_entity.type
_entity.pdbx_description
1 polymer ?
#
loop_
_entity_poly.entity_id
_entity_poly.type
_entity_poly.pdbx_seq_one_letter_code
_entity_poly.pdbx_strand_id
1 'polypeptide(L)'
;MFSSKMYAIYTQLFLTHIDEKGESSVPVVLSRFTEPERAANIAEFVNAGRDAIRSIAAAFVDDHSYLRATEALRVARWLGDESLAGQIEKDLVTYQRAVESQDAGHRGD
;
A
#
# COMPACT_ATOMS: atom_id res chain seq x y z
N MET A 1 4.70 1.95 18.07
CA MET A 1 4.81 2.77 16.83
C MET A 1 3.80 3.89 16.92
N PHE A 2 4.14 5.09 16.44
CA PHE A 2 3.18 6.19 16.30
C PHE A 2 3.45 6.96 15.00
N SER A 3 2.48 7.76 14.58
CA SER A 3 2.59 8.61 13.40
C SER A 3 2.80 10.07 13.77
N SER A 4 3.62 10.80 13.01
CA SER A 4 3.83 12.24 13.19
C SER A 4 4.05 12.95 11.86
N LYS A 5 3.99 14.28 11.87
CA LYS A 5 4.33 15.18 10.76
C LYS A 5 5.54 16.08 11.11
N MET A 6 6.40 15.60 12.01
CA MET A 6 7.49 16.40 12.58
C MET A 6 8.46 16.93 11.52
N TYR A 7 8.78 16.13 10.49
CA TYR A 7 9.76 16.52 9.47
C TYR A 7 9.16 16.77 8.09
N ALA A 8 7.87 16.51 7.89
CA ALA A 8 7.18 16.68 6.61
C ALA A 8 5.67 16.87 6.80
N ILE A 9 5.01 17.45 5.80
CA ILE A 9 3.54 17.56 5.75
C ILE A 9 2.86 16.19 5.60
N TYR A 10 3.59 15.20 5.10
CA TYR A 10 3.12 13.82 4.97
C TYR A 10 3.32 13.04 6.26
N THR A 11 2.41 12.11 6.52
CA THR A 11 2.47 11.24 7.70
C THR A 11 3.73 10.37 7.64
N GLN A 12 4.52 10.41 8.71
CA GLN A 12 5.73 9.63 8.92
C GLN A 12 5.55 8.66 10.08
N LEU A 13 6.21 7.50 10.02
CA LEU A 13 6.17 6.49 11.07
C LEU A 13 7.39 6.58 11.98
N PHE A 14 7.15 6.46 13.28
CA PHE A 14 8.17 6.47 14.32
C PHE A 14 8.07 5.21 15.17
N LEU A 15 9.23 4.64 15.49
CA LEU A 15 9.38 3.51 16.41
C LEU A 15 9.99 4.00 17.72
N THR A 16 9.41 3.59 18.83
CA THR A 16 9.93 3.83 20.18
C THR A 16 9.70 2.56 21.00
N HIS A 17 10.59 2.30 21.94
CA HIS A 17 10.42 1.28 22.94
C HIS A 17 9.69 1.88 24.14
N ILE A 18 8.62 1.24 24.61
CA ILE A 18 7.94 1.57 25.87
C ILE A 18 8.35 0.51 26.88
N ASP A 19 8.91 0.92 28.02
CA ASP A 19 9.33 0.00 29.07
C ASP A 19 8.18 -0.43 30.00
N GLU A 20 8.51 -1.26 31.00
CA GLU A 20 7.56 -1.80 31.97
C GLU A 20 6.87 -0.73 32.84
N LYS A 21 7.46 0.47 32.94
CA LYS A 21 6.89 1.62 33.68
C LYS A 21 6.03 2.51 32.79
N GLY A 22 5.98 2.23 31.48
CA GLY A 22 5.27 3.05 30.50
C GLY A 22 6.11 4.20 29.94
N GLU A 23 7.42 4.24 30.22
CA GLU A 23 8.29 5.31 29.73
C GLU A 23 8.78 5.01 28.32
N SER A 24 8.74 6.03 27.44
CA SER A 24 9.16 5.89 26.04
C SER A 24 10.62 6.27 25.84
N SER A 25 11.35 5.48 25.05
CA SER A 25 12.67 5.87 24.54
C SER A 25 12.56 7.01 23.53
N VAL A 26 13.69 7.65 23.20
CA VAL A 26 13.78 8.58 22.08
C VAL A 26 13.29 7.87 20.80
N PRO A 27 12.31 8.43 20.07
CA PRO A 27 11.75 7.80 18.90
C PRO A 27 12.71 7.88 17.70
N VAL A 28 12.72 6.84 16.87
CA VAL A 28 13.44 6.79 15.60
C VAL A 28 12.47 6.82 14.43
N VAL A 29 12.78 7.65 13.43
CA VAL A 29 11.98 7.73 12.20
C VAL A 29 12.26 6.53 11.29
N LEU A 30 11.20 5.92 10.75
CA LEU A 30 11.31 4.86 9.76
C LEU A 30 11.34 5.48 8.35
N SER A 31 12.45 6.14 8.02
CA SER A 31 12.58 6.96 6.81
C SER A 31 12.32 6.21 5.49
N ARG A 32 12.52 4.87 5.47
CA ARG A 32 12.26 4.02 4.29
C ARG A 32 10.80 3.57 4.15
N PHE A 33 9.93 3.99 5.06
CA PHE A 33 8.49 3.65 5.07
C PHE A 33 7.62 4.84 4.63
N THR A 34 8.23 5.90 4.10
CA THR A 34 7.53 7.10 3.62
C THR A 34 8.25 7.62 2.38
N GLU A 35 7.51 7.74 1.28
CA GLU A 35 8.00 8.44 0.09
C GLU A 35 7.84 9.96 0.26
N PRO A 36 8.72 10.81 -0.28
CA PRO A 36 8.70 12.26 -0.04
C PRO A 36 7.36 12.94 -0.35
N GLU A 37 6.58 12.39 -1.28
CA GLU A 37 5.31 12.94 -1.75
C GLU A 37 4.10 12.08 -1.38
N ARG A 38 4.26 11.12 -0.46
CA ARG A 38 3.17 10.23 -0.04
C ARG A 38 3.11 10.10 1.48
N ALA A 39 1.90 10.00 2.00
CA ALA A 39 1.70 9.62 3.40
C ALA A 39 2.06 8.14 3.59
N ALA A 40 2.77 7.82 4.67
CA ALA A 40 2.91 6.45 5.10
C ALA A 40 1.53 5.86 5.45
N ASN A 41 1.30 4.62 5.03
CA ASN A 41 0.14 3.88 5.50
C ASN A 41 0.31 3.59 7.01
N ILE A 42 -0.74 3.83 7.80
CA ILE A 42 -0.72 3.53 9.23
C ILE A 42 -1.12 2.06 9.37
N ALA A 43 -0.15 1.21 9.71
CA ALA A 43 -0.48 -0.18 10.03
C ALA A 43 -1.27 -0.24 11.34
N GLU A 44 -2.40 -0.92 11.30
CA GLU A 44 -3.13 -1.33 12.49
C GLU A 44 -2.53 -2.65 13.00
N PHE A 45 -2.21 -2.71 14.29
CA PHE A 45 -1.66 -3.92 14.90
C PHE A 45 -2.73 -4.67 15.67
N VAL A 46 -2.82 -5.97 15.43
CA VAL A 46 -3.59 -6.91 16.24
C VAL A 46 -2.60 -7.85 16.94
N ASN A 47 -2.82 -8.10 18.23
CA ASN A 47 -2.06 -9.11 18.95
C ASN A 47 -2.59 -10.50 18.53
N ALA A 48 -1.97 -11.07 17.51
CA ALA A 48 -2.40 -12.32 16.92
C ALA A 48 -1.25 -13.35 16.97
N GLY A 49 -1.61 -14.63 17.10
CA GLY A 49 -0.64 -15.73 17.08
C GLY A 49 0.09 -15.84 15.74
N ARG A 50 1.21 -16.56 15.72
CA ARG A 50 2.08 -16.69 14.53
C ARG A 50 1.33 -17.15 13.27
N ASP A 51 0.33 -18.02 13.44
CA ASP A 51 -0.43 -18.62 12.34
C ASP A 51 -1.77 -17.92 12.09
N ALA A 52 -1.98 -16.74 12.69
CA ALA A 52 -3.25 -16.02 12.58
C ALA A 52 -3.48 -15.44 11.17
N ILE A 53 -2.41 -15.05 10.47
CA ILE A 53 -2.46 -14.61 9.07
C ILE A 53 -1.97 -15.75 8.19
N ARG A 54 -2.91 -16.57 7.69
CA ARG A 54 -2.60 -17.67 6.76
C ARG A 54 -2.35 -17.17 5.33
N SER A 55 -3.09 -16.14 4.92
CA SER A 55 -3.02 -15.57 3.57
C SER A 55 -3.40 -14.10 3.59
N ILE A 56 -2.78 -13.31 2.73
CA ILE A 56 -3.17 -11.92 2.44
C ILE A 56 -3.68 -11.90 1.00
N ALA A 57 -4.97 -11.66 0.81
CA ALA A 57 -5.59 -11.56 -0.51
C ALA A 57 -5.86 -10.09 -0.86
N ALA A 58 -5.63 -9.72 -2.12
CA ALA A 58 -5.96 -8.38 -2.61
C ALA A 58 -7.47 -8.27 -2.89
N ALA A 59 -8.29 -8.14 -1.85
CA ALA A 59 -9.76 -8.03 -1.98
C ALA A 59 -10.27 -6.62 -2.37
N PHE A 60 -9.38 -5.71 -2.77
CA PHE A 60 -9.72 -4.34 -3.18
C PHE A 60 -9.83 -4.19 -4.71
N VAL A 61 -9.53 -5.25 -5.47
CA VAL A 61 -9.64 -5.27 -6.93
C VAL A 61 -10.94 -5.98 -7.30
N ASP A 62 -11.81 -5.24 -7.95
CA ASP A 62 -13.10 -5.68 -8.46
C ASP A 62 -13.31 -5.12 -9.88
N ASP A 63 -14.40 -5.51 -10.52
CA ASP A 63 -14.77 -4.99 -11.85
C ASP A 63 -14.79 -3.45 -11.87
N HIS A 64 -15.16 -2.81 -10.75
CA HIS A 64 -15.17 -1.36 -10.62
C HIS A 64 -13.76 -0.75 -10.68
N SER A 65 -12.73 -1.46 -10.22
CA SER A 65 -11.34 -1.04 -10.27
C SER A 65 -10.83 -0.99 -11.71
N TYR A 66 -11.20 -1.96 -12.55
CA TYR A 66 -10.91 -1.95 -13.98
C TYR A 66 -11.65 -0.86 -14.74
N LEU A 67 -12.93 -0.60 -14.39
CA LEU A 67 -13.70 0.49 -14.97
C LEU A 67 -13.05 1.86 -14.69
N ARG A 68 -12.60 2.09 -13.46
CA ARG A 68 -11.89 3.33 -13.09
C ARG A 68 -10.58 3.50 -13.85
N ALA A 69 -9.80 2.43 -13.99
CA ALA A 69 -8.55 2.48 -14.73
C ALA A 69 -8.79 2.70 -16.24
N THR A 70 -9.84 2.09 -16.80
CA THR A 70 -10.25 2.30 -18.20
C THR A 70 -10.70 3.73 -18.43
N GLU A 71 -11.47 4.32 -17.52
CA GLU A 71 -11.88 5.71 -17.59
C GLU A 71 -10.68 6.66 -17.48
N ALA A 72 -9.75 6.38 -16.57
CA ALA A 72 -8.50 7.13 -16.46
C ALA A 72 -7.66 7.06 -17.76
N LEU A 73 -7.56 5.88 -18.37
CA LEU A 73 -6.89 5.69 -19.65
C LEU A 73 -7.59 6.46 -20.77
N ARG A 74 -8.93 6.43 -20.82
CA ARG A 74 -9.73 7.19 -21.79
C ARG A 74 -9.47 8.69 -21.65
N VAL A 75 -9.44 9.20 -20.42
CA VAL A 75 -9.16 10.61 -20.13
C VAL A 75 -7.73 10.99 -20.53
N ALA A 76 -6.73 10.16 -20.18
CA ALA A 76 -5.34 10.41 -20.55
C ALA A 76 -5.16 10.51 -22.07
N ARG A 77 -5.78 9.58 -22.83
CA ARG A 77 -5.79 9.61 -24.30
C ARG A 77 -6.53 10.84 -24.85
N TRP A 78 -7.66 11.22 -24.25
CA TRP A 78 -8.40 12.42 -24.67
C TRP A 78 -7.60 13.71 -24.47
N LEU A 79 -6.82 13.78 -23.39
CA LEU A 79 -5.89 14.88 -23.12
C LEU A 79 -4.59 14.82 -23.94
N GLY A 80 -4.34 13.73 -24.66
CA GLY A 80 -3.11 13.50 -25.42
C GLY A 80 -1.88 13.18 -24.55
N ASP A 81 -2.07 12.77 -23.30
CA ASP A 81 -0.98 12.38 -22.39
C ASP A 81 -0.61 10.91 -22.60
N GLU A 82 0.16 10.64 -23.65
CA GLU A 82 0.61 9.29 -24.01
C GLU A 82 1.54 8.67 -22.95
N SER A 83 2.23 9.49 -22.16
CA SER A 83 3.08 9.01 -21.07
C SER A 83 2.23 8.42 -19.95
N LEU A 84 1.20 9.15 -19.52
CA LEU A 84 0.27 8.67 -18.51
C LEU A 84 -0.53 7.46 -19.03
N ALA A 85 -0.98 7.49 -20.28
CA ALA A 85 -1.68 6.37 -20.89
C ALA A 85 -0.84 5.09 -20.89
N GLY A 86 0.43 5.18 -21.32
CA GLY A 86 1.35 4.05 -21.32
C GLY A 86 1.66 3.53 -19.91
N GLN A 87 1.75 4.41 -18.92
CA GLN A 87 1.94 3.99 -17.52
C GLN A 87 0.73 3.24 -16.98
N ILE A 88 -0.49 3.73 -17.24
CA ILE A 88 -1.74 3.07 -16.81
C ILE A 88 -1.85 1.67 -17.44
N GLU A 89 -1.52 1.53 -18.71
CA GLU A 89 -1.55 0.23 -19.41
C GLU A 89 -0.53 -0.76 -18.81
N LYS A 90 0.69 -0.30 -18.54
CA LYS A 90 1.73 -1.13 -17.90
C LYS A 90 1.33 -1.56 -16.49
N ASP A 91 0.75 -0.65 -15.73
CA ASP A 91 0.27 -0.93 -14.38
C ASP A 91 -0.85 -1.98 -14.42
N LEU A 92 -1.85 -1.81 -15.30
CA LEU A 92 -2.93 -2.77 -15.49
C LEU A 92 -2.41 -4.19 -15.79
N VAL A 93 -1.41 -4.34 -16.66
CA VAL A 93 -0.80 -5.66 -16.95
C VAL A 93 -0.08 -6.23 -15.73
N THR A 94 0.65 -5.40 -14.99
CA THR A 94 1.37 -5.82 -13.78
C THR A 94 0.40 -6.30 -12.71
N TYR A 95 -0.71 -5.58 -12.52
CA TYR A 95 -1.76 -5.92 -11.58
C TYR A 95 -2.55 -7.18 -11.98
N GLN A 96 -2.89 -7.33 -13.26
CA GLN A 96 -3.56 -8.53 -13.79
C GLN A 96 -2.77 -9.81 -13.46
N ARG A 97 -1.45 -9.77 -13.69
CA ARG A 97 -0.56 -10.90 -13.37
C ARG A 97 -0.49 -11.20 -11.88
N ALA A 98 -0.52 -10.17 -11.04
CA ALA A 98 -0.52 -10.34 -9.60
C ALA A 98 -1.81 -11.04 -9.13
N VAL A 99 -2.98 -10.65 -9.65
CA VAL A 99 -4.27 -11.30 -9.35
C VAL A 99 -4.27 -12.75 -9.82
N GLU A 100 -3.87 -13.02 -11.07
CA GLU A 100 -3.80 -14.39 -11.62
C GLU A 100 -2.85 -15.30 -10.83
N SER A 101 -1.73 -14.75 -10.34
CA SER A 101 -0.78 -15.50 -9.50
C SER A 101 -1.35 -15.84 -8.11
N GLN A 102 -2.25 -15.01 -7.57
CA GLN A 102 -2.92 -15.28 -6.30
C GLN A 102 -4.01 -16.34 -6.46
N ASP A 103 -4.78 -16.30 -7.55
CA ASP A 103 -5.80 -17.31 -7.86
C ASP A 103 -5.21 -18.69 -8.15
N ALA A 104 -4.02 -18.74 -8.78
CA ALA A 104 -3.30 -19.98 -9.03
C ALA A 104 -2.84 -20.67 -7.73
N GLY A 105 -2.52 -19.90 -6.69
CA GLY A 105 -2.18 -20.42 -5.36
C GLY A 105 -3.39 -20.95 -4.58
N HIS A 106 -4.62 -20.56 -4.93
CA HIS A 106 -5.83 -20.96 -4.21
C HIS A 106 -6.47 -22.26 -4.72
N ARG A 107 -6.10 -22.75 -5.92
CA ARG A 107 -6.61 -24.01 -6.50
C ARG A 107 -5.71 -25.23 -6.22
N GLY A 108 -4.65 -25.05 -5.43
CA GLY A 108 -3.62 -26.08 -5.17
C GLY A 108 -3.79 -26.85 -3.86
N ASP A 109 -4.87 -26.63 -3.11
CA ASP A 109 -5.08 -27.16 -1.75
C ASP A 109 -6.30 -28.08 -1.66
#